data_AF-A0A7W1G697-F1
#
_entry.id   AF-A0A7W1G697-F1
#
_cell.length_a   1.000
_cell.length_b   1.000
_cell.length_c   1.000
_cell.angle_alpha   90.00
_cell.angle_beta   90.00
_cell.angle_gamma   90.00
#
_symmetry.space_group_name_H-M   'P 1'
#
loop_
_entity.id
_entity.type
_entity.pdbx_description
1 polymer ?
#
loop_
_entity_poly.entity_id
_entity_poly.type
_entity_poly.pdbx_seq_one_letter_code
_entity_poly.pdbx_strand_id
1 'polypeptide(L)'
;MNFFQPSFKLASKQRVGARVVKRYHLPATPSARLLESDAVTAEVKDKLRAVAASLDPLRLLDEIRKMQHHLAELAAGEVPTVLPVRDQELEKFLKSLSTAWKSGEVRPTHRDMPKPMRDWRTRVDPFEAAWPLICRWLESETDRTAKEIFQRLQAEQPGEFPDGQVRTLQRRIQEWRTTQARRLILAEPDAVGVDTPNVAVATW
;
A
#
# COMPACT_ATOMS: atom_id res chain seq x y z
N MET A 1 2.64 11.96 -30.42
CA MET A 1 3.28 10.76 -31.01
C MET A 1 3.95 10.01 -29.86
N ASN A 2 3.81 8.67 -29.76
CA ASN A 2 4.27 7.92 -28.59
C ASN A 2 5.73 7.44 -28.75
N PHE A 3 6.60 7.85 -27.81
CA PHE A 3 8.04 7.57 -27.83
C PHE A 3 8.47 6.42 -26.91
N PHE A 4 7.66 6.09 -25.89
CA PHE A 4 8.09 5.24 -24.78
C PHE A 4 7.32 3.92 -24.67
N GLN A 5 6.09 3.86 -25.18
CA GLN A 5 5.26 2.65 -25.08
C GLN A 5 5.30 1.85 -26.40
N PRO A 6 5.80 0.60 -26.37
CA PRO A 6 5.72 -0.29 -27.52
C PRO A 6 4.26 -0.58 -27.88
N SER A 7 3.98 -0.68 -29.18
CA SER A 7 2.68 -1.12 -29.68
C SER A 7 2.82 -2.31 -30.62
N PHE A 8 1.94 -3.29 -30.46
CA PHE A 8 1.83 -4.43 -31.36
C PHE A 8 1.05 -4.02 -32.60
N LYS A 9 1.69 -4.10 -33.77
CA LYS A 9 1.05 -3.87 -35.06
C LYS A 9 0.86 -5.20 -35.78
N LEU A 10 -0.34 -5.42 -36.30
CA LEU A 10 -0.70 -6.62 -37.02
C LEU A 10 0.05 -6.64 -38.34
N ALA A 11 0.87 -7.67 -38.55
CA ALA A 11 1.63 -7.87 -39.79
C ALA A 11 0.83 -8.67 -40.82
N SER A 12 0.11 -9.70 -40.39
CA SER A 12 -0.80 -10.44 -41.27
C SER A 12 -1.94 -11.08 -40.49
N LYS A 13 -3.06 -11.27 -41.18
CA LYS A 13 -4.24 -11.98 -40.68
C LYS A 13 -4.72 -12.90 -41.79
N GLN A 14 -4.73 -14.20 -41.53
CA GLN A 14 -5.21 -15.21 -42.48
C GLN A 14 -6.30 -16.05 -41.84
N ARG A 15 -7.32 -16.40 -42.62
CA ARG A 15 -8.37 -17.33 -42.21
C ARG A 15 -8.09 -18.69 -42.85
N VAL A 16 -8.13 -19.75 -42.05
CA VAL A 16 -8.00 -21.15 -42.47
C VAL A 16 -9.24 -21.87 -41.93
N GLY A 17 -10.25 -22.05 -42.79
CA GLY A 17 -11.57 -22.53 -42.40
C GLY A 17 -12.20 -21.62 -41.33
N ALA A 18 -12.52 -22.18 -40.16
CA ALA A 18 -13.05 -21.43 -39.02
C ALA A 18 -11.97 -20.67 -38.21
N ARG A 19 -10.68 -21.00 -38.36
CA ARG A 19 -9.59 -20.43 -37.54
C ARG A 19 -9.03 -19.15 -38.17
N VAL A 20 -8.75 -18.16 -37.32
CA VAL A 20 -8.03 -16.93 -37.73
C VAL A 20 -6.64 -16.92 -37.08
N VAL A 21 -5.60 -16.91 -37.91
CA VAL A 21 -4.21 -16.79 -37.46
C VAL A 21 -3.74 -15.36 -37.69
N LYS A 22 -3.24 -14.71 -36.64
CA LYS A 22 -2.70 -13.36 -36.66
C LYS A 22 -1.20 -13.41 -36.38
N ARG A 23 -0.39 -12.77 -37.22
CA ARG A 23 1.03 -12.54 -36.98
C ARG A 23 1.24 -11.06 -36.72
N TYR A 24 2.01 -10.72 -35.70
CA TYR A 24 2.32 -9.34 -35.33
C TYR A 24 3.79 -9.02 -35.65
N HIS A 25 4.08 -7.74 -35.85
CA HIS A 25 5.45 -7.26 -35.85
C HIS A 25 6.08 -7.35 -34.47
N LEU A 26 7.41 -7.30 -34.43
CA LEU A 26 8.14 -7.14 -33.18
C LEU A 26 7.65 -5.90 -32.42
N PRO A 27 7.69 -5.93 -31.07
CA PRO A 27 7.31 -4.79 -30.25
C PRO A 27 8.23 -3.60 -30.58
N ALA A 28 7.65 -2.50 -31.05
CA ALA A 28 8.36 -1.27 -31.32
C ALA A 28 7.46 -0.08 -30.98
N THR A 29 8.07 1.02 -30.52
CA THR A 29 7.37 2.27 -30.27
C THR A 29 6.94 2.89 -31.60
N PRO A 30 5.84 3.65 -31.64
CA PRO A 30 5.46 4.38 -32.84
C PRO A 30 6.57 5.30 -33.40
N SER A 31 7.41 5.92 -32.55
CA SER A 31 8.61 6.65 -33.02
C SER A 31 9.59 5.76 -33.77
N ALA A 32 9.97 4.62 -33.19
CA ALA A 32 10.93 3.71 -33.80
C ALA A 32 10.46 3.25 -35.17
N ARG A 33 9.17 2.92 -35.30
CA ARG A 33 8.57 2.53 -36.59
C ARG A 33 8.62 3.64 -37.64
N LEU A 34 8.42 4.91 -37.24
CA LEU A 34 8.51 6.05 -38.16
C LEU A 34 9.96 6.30 -38.61
N LEU A 35 10.93 6.07 -37.73
CA LEU A 35 12.35 6.18 -38.08
C LEU A 35 12.78 5.10 -39.10
N GLU A 36 12.19 3.91 -39.02
CA GLU A 36 12.41 2.79 -39.96
C GLU A 36 11.61 2.90 -41.26
N SER A 37 10.60 3.77 -41.35
CA SER A 37 9.75 3.88 -42.54
C SER A 37 10.44 4.63 -43.68
N ASP A 38 10.39 4.06 -44.88
CA ASP A 38 10.91 4.69 -46.11
C ASP A 38 10.04 5.87 -46.60
N ALA A 39 8.79 5.96 -46.13
CA ALA A 39 7.86 7.03 -46.49
C ALA A 39 8.16 8.37 -45.77
N VAL A 40 9.07 8.37 -44.78
CA VAL A 40 9.39 9.53 -43.97
C VAL A 40 10.73 10.11 -44.42
N THR A 41 10.77 11.41 -44.71
CA THR A 41 11.99 12.08 -45.16
C THR A 41 13.04 12.16 -44.04
N ALA A 42 14.31 12.32 -44.42
CA ALA A 42 15.42 12.40 -43.48
C ALA A 42 15.25 13.56 -42.47
N GLU A 43 14.76 14.71 -42.93
CA GLU A 43 14.56 15.89 -42.09
C GLU A 43 13.52 15.64 -40.98
N VAL A 44 12.45 14.89 -41.29
CA VAL A 44 11.43 14.53 -40.30
C VAL A 44 11.99 13.51 -39.31
N LYS A 45 12.82 12.57 -39.76
CA LYS A 45 13.50 11.61 -38.87
C LYS A 45 14.45 12.32 -37.90
N ASP A 46 15.19 13.32 -38.36
CA ASP A 46 16.08 14.11 -37.50
C ASP A 46 15.31 14.92 -36.46
N LYS A 47 14.19 15.54 -36.84
CA LYS A 47 13.28 16.20 -35.89
C LYS A 47 12.76 15.22 -34.84
N LEU A 48 12.37 14.00 -35.23
CA LEU A 48 11.90 12.97 -34.30
C LEU A 48 13.00 12.55 -33.31
N ARG A 49 14.25 12.42 -33.76
CA ARG A 49 15.40 12.12 -32.88
C ARG A 49 15.67 13.26 -31.91
N ALA A 50 15.63 14.51 -32.38
CA ALA A 50 15.82 15.68 -31.54
C ALA A 50 14.75 15.78 -30.45
N VAL A 51 13.48 15.52 -30.79
CA VAL A 51 12.39 15.46 -29.80
C VAL A 51 12.58 14.29 -28.84
N ALA A 52 12.95 13.10 -29.32
CA ALA A 52 13.19 11.96 -28.43
C ALA A 52 14.33 12.24 -27.43
N ALA A 53 15.38 12.95 -27.84
CA ALA A 53 16.51 13.31 -27.00
C ALA A 53 16.18 14.37 -25.93
N SER A 54 15.18 15.22 -26.17
CA SER A 54 14.76 16.23 -25.19
C SER A 54 13.78 15.71 -24.15
N LEU A 55 13.15 14.56 -24.39
CA LEU A 55 12.16 13.98 -23.48
C LEU A 55 12.84 13.14 -22.40
N ASP A 56 12.67 13.55 -21.14
CA ASP A 56 13.05 12.76 -19.97
C ASP A 56 11.81 12.03 -19.40
N PRO A 57 11.73 10.70 -19.48
CA PRO A 57 10.56 9.94 -19.03
C PRO A 57 10.31 10.05 -17.53
N LEU A 58 11.35 10.23 -16.71
CA LEU A 58 11.20 10.33 -15.25
C LEU A 58 10.64 11.71 -14.86
N ARG A 59 11.13 12.77 -15.51
CA ARG A 59 10.58 14.12 -15.35
C ARG A 59 9.12 14.20 -15.79
N LEU A 60 8.78 13.63 -16.96
CA LEU A 60 7.39 13.58 -17.43
C LEU A 60 6.48 12.83 -16.44
N LEU A 61 6.96 11.75 -15.84
CA LEU A 61 6.19 11.00 -14.86
C LEU A 61 5.95 11.81 -13.57
N ASP A 62 6.94 12.55 -13.09
CA ASP A 62 6.80 13.46 -11.94
C ASP A 62 5.76 14.55 -12.24
N GLU A 63 5.87 15.20 -13.40
CA GLU A 63 4.91 16.23 -13.84
C GLU A 63 3.47 15.70 -13.92
N ILE A 64 3.28 14.53 -14.52
CA ILE A 64 1.96 13.90 -14.63
C ILE A 64 1.38 13.65 -13.23
N ARG A 65 2.19 13.18 -12.27
CA ARG A 65 1.71 12.89 -10.92
C ARG A 65 1.41 14.15 -10.13
N LYS A 66 2.21 15.20 -10.26
CA LYS A 66 1.92 16.53 -9.68
C LYS A 66 0.59 17.07 -10.20
N MET A 67 0.36 16.99 -11.51
CA MET A 67 -0.90 17.42 -12.11
C MET A 67 -2.09 16.57 -11.65
N GLN A 68 -1.90 15.24 -11.53
CA GLN A 68 -2.92 14.36 -10.96
C GLN A 68 -3.26 14.69 -9.51
N HIS A 69 -2.27 15.08 -8.71
CA HIS A 69 -2.48 15.51 -7.33
C HIS A 69 -3.29 16.80 -7.28
N HIS A 70 -2.87 17.81 -8.05
CA HIS A 70 -3.56 19.09 -8.17
C HIS A 70 -5.03 18.93 -8.61
N LEU A 71 -5.30 18.06 -9.60
CA LEU A 71 -6.66 17.75 -10.03
C LEU A 71 -7.48 17.05 -8.93
N ALA A 72 -6.85 16.19 -8.12
CA ALA A 72 -7.52 15.53 -7.02
C ALA A 72 -7.85 16.50 -5.87
N GLU A 73 -6.95 17.44 -5.55
CA GLU A 73 -7.19 18.52 -4.58
C GLU A 73 -8.37 19.42 -5.00
N LEU A 74 -8.38 19.83 -6.28
CA LEU A 74 -9.49 20.59 -6.85
C LEU A 74 -10.82 19.83 -6.76
N ALA A 75 -10.80 18.53 -7.05
CA ALA A 75 -12.00 17.69 -6.93
C ALA A 75 -12.48 17.51 -5.48
N ALA A 76 -11.57 17.60 -4.50
CA ALA A 76 -11.88 17.56 -3.07
C ALA A 76 -12.38 18.92 -2.53
N GLY A 77 -12.32 19.99 -3.33
CA GLY A 77 -12.74 21.34 -2.93
C GLY A 77 -11.67 22.14 -2.19
N GLU A 78 -10.42 21.68 -2.20
CA GLU A 78 -9.28 22.40 -1.62
C GLU A 78 -8.74 23.44 -2.60
N VAL A 79 -8.27 24.59 -2.09
CA VAL A 79 -7.62 25.62 -2.93
C VAL A 79 -6.15 25.20 -3.10
N PRO A 80 -5.71 24.85 -4.32
CA PRO A 80 -4.41 24.21 -4.48
C PRO A 80 -3.27 25.17 -4.19
N THR A 81 -2.26 24.68 -3.48
CA THR A 81 -1.03 25.43 -3.23
C THR A 81 -0.13 25.36 -4.47
N VAL A 82 0.59 26.45 -4.73
CA VAL A 82 1.48 26.71 -5.88
C VAL A 82 2.31 25.49 -6.30
N LEU A 83 2.37 25.24 -7.62
CA LEU A 83 3.21 24.19 -8.21
C LEU A 83 4.67 24.36 -7.74
N PRO A 84 5.28 23.34 -7.11
CA PRO A 84 6.59 23.49 -6.51
C PRO A 84 7.74 23.51 -7.54
N VAL A 85 8.90 24.00 -7.09
CA VAL A 85 10.11 24.27 -7.88
C VAL A 85 10.73 23.00 -8.46
N ARG A 86 11.20 23.08 -9.72
CA ARG A 86 11.33 21.96 -10.65
C ARG A 86 12.46 20.95 -10.40
N ASP A 87 13.58 21.33 -9.78
CA ASP A 87 14.79 20.47 -9.76
C ASP A 87 15.10 19.78 -8.43
N GLN A 88 14.71 20.32 -7.27
CA GLN A 88 15.01 19.71 -5.95
C GLN A 88 14.09 18.53 -5.58
N GLU A 89 13.05 18.29 -6.37
CA GLU A 89 12.00 17.32 -6.04
C GLU A 89 12.16 15.97 -6.72
N LEU A 90 12.95 15.87 -7.79
CA LEU A 90 13.05 14.64 -8.57
C LEU A 90 13.64 13.48 -7.74
N GLU A 91 14.67 13.72 -6.92
CA GLU A 91 15.22 12.65 -6.06
C GLU A 91 14.22 12.18 -5.00
N LYS A 92 13.49 13.11 -4.38
CA LYS A 92 12.43 12.79 -3.41
C LYS A 92 11.33 11.98 -4.09
N PHE A 93 10.96 12.38 -5.31
CA PHE A 93 10.02 11.66 -6.15
C PHE A 93 10.49 10.22 -6.45
N LEU A 94 11.74 10.03 -6.88
CA LEU A 94 12.30 8.70 -7.13
C LEU A 94 12.32 7.82 -5.88
N LYS A 95 12.68 8.39 -4.71
CA LYS A 95 12.58 7.68 -3.42
C LYS A 95 11.14 7.23 -3.14
N SER A 96 10.15 8.09 -3.40
CA SER A 96 8.73 7.74 -3.23
C SER A 96 8.27 6.58 -4.13
N LEU A 97 8.81 6.48 -5.35
CA LEU A 97 8.48 5.39 -6.29
C LEU A 97 8.92 4.02 -5.77
N SER A 98 10.00 3.95 -5.00
CA SER A 98 10.52 2.69 -4.43
C SER A 98 9.53 2.00 -3.47
N THR A 99 8.69 2.78 -2.79
CA THR A 99 7.66 2.29 -1.86
C THR A 99 6.26 2.31 -2.47
N ALA A 100 6.08 2.95 -3.62
CA ALA A 100 4.78 3.17 -4.24
C ALA A 100 4.03 1.85 -4.55
N TRP A 101 4.73 0.81 -4.99
CA TRP A 101 4.13 -0.49 -5.30
C TRP A 101 3.50 -1.19 -4.08
N LYS A 102 3.91 -0.84 -2.86
CA LYS A 102 3.32 -1.38 -1.61
C LYS A 102 1.92 -0.82 -1.34
N SER A 103 1.56 0.29 -1.98
CA SER A 103 0.37 1.10 -1.65
C SER A 103 -0.82 0.84 -2.59
N GLY A 104 -0.73 -0.13 -3.51
CA GLY A 104 -1.77 -0.38 -4.51
C GLY A 104 -1.78 0.70 -5.61
N GLU A 105 -2.93 1.35 -5.80
CA GLU A 105 -3.06 2.43 -6.80
C GLU A 105 -2.40 3.72 -6.30
N VAL A 106 -1.40 4.17 -7.04
CA VAL A 106 -0.57 5.32 -6.64
C VAL A 106 -1.12 6.64 -7.18
N ARG A 107 -1.99 6.59 -8.20
CA ARG A 107 -2.53 7.79 -8.84
C ARG A 107 -3.59 8.43 -7.94
N PRO A 108 -3.42 9.71 -7.54
CA PRO A 108 -4.39 10.40 -6.71
C PRO A 108 -5.79 10.42 -7.31
N THR A 109 -5.90 10.49 -8.64
CA THR A 109 -7.19 10.54 -9.36
C THR A 109 -7.96 9.22 -9.41
N HIS A 110 -7.28 8.08 -9.20
CA HIS A 110 -7.89 6.75 -9.25
C HIS A 110 -7.96 6.08 -7.87
N ARG A 111 -7.48 6.76 -6.83
CA ARG A 111 -7.52 6.24 -5.48
C ARG A 111 -8.97 6.24 -5.01
N ASP A 112 -9.47 5.06 -4.66
CA ASP A 112 -10.77 4.96 -4.00
C ASP A 112 -10.74 5.81 -2.73
N MET A 113 -11.77 6.64 -2.55
CA MET A 113 -11.94 7.39 -1.31
C MET A 113 -11.94 6.38 -0.15
N PRO A 114 -11.19 6.64 0.94
CA PRO A 114 -11.17 5.75 2.09
C PRO A 114 -12.62 5.58 2.56
N LYS A 115 -13.11 4.33 2.50
CA LYS A 115 -14.47 4.01 2.92
C LYS A 115 -14.60 4.45 4.38
N PRO A 116 -15.63 5.24 4.74
CA PRO A 116 -15.77 5.75 6.09
C PRO A 116 -15.73 4.57 7.06
N MET A 117 -14.91 4.72 8.10
CA MET A 117 -14.79 3.71 9.15
C MET A 117 -16.17 3.56 9.78
N ARG A 118 -16.76 2.37 9.70
CA ARG A 118 -18.04 2.10 10.37
C ARG A 118 -17.76 2.10 11.88
N ASP A 119 -18.42 2.98 12.62
CA ASP A 119 -18.32 3.04 14.09
C ASP A 119 -19.13 1.94 14.77
N TRP A 120 -20.17 1.44 14.10
CA TRP A 120 -21.07 0.44 14.66
C TRP A 120 -20.68 -0.97 14.22
N ARG A 121 -20.59 -1.86 15.20
CA ARG A 121 -20.51 -3.31 15.00
C ARG A 121 -21.93 -3.85 14.91
N THR A 122 -22.23 -4.64 13.87
CA THR A 122 -23.54 -5.29 13.73
C THR A 122 -23.84 -6.31 14.85
N ARG A 123 -22.81 -6.76 15.59
CA ARG A 123 -22.92 -7.72 16.69
C ARG A 123 -21.96 -7.34 17.82
N VAL A 124 -22.44 -7.47 19.06
CA VAL A 124 -21.63 -7.42 20.28
C VAL A 124 -20.55 -8.51 20.21
N ASP A 125 -19.34 -8.23 20.70
CA ASP A 125 -18.23 -9.18 20.64
C ASP A 125 -18.51 -10.39 21.55
N PRO A 126 -18.58 -11.62 21.02
CA PRO A 126 -18.86 -12.81 21.82
C PRO A 126 -17.88 -13.03 22.98
N PHE A 127 -16.64 -12.53 22.85
CA PHE A 127 -15.59 -12.75 23.84
C PHE A 127 -15.45 -11.59 24.83
N GLU A 128 -16.33 -10.58 24.81
CA GLU A 128 -16.21 -9.40 25.69
C GLU A 128 -16.14 -9.76 27.18
N ALA A 129 -17.01 -10.66 27.65
CA ALA A 129 -17.03 -11.11 29.04
C ALA A 129 -15.79 -11.95 29.41
N ALA A 130 -15.30 -12.78 28.49
CA ALA A 130 -14.12 -13.63 28.70
C ALA A 130 -12.79 -12.92 28.44
N TRP A 131 -12.81 -11.72 27.87
CA TRP A 131 -11.60 -11.00 27.44
C TRP A 131 -10.61 -10.70 28.57
N PRO A 132 -11.03 -10.25 29.78
CA PRO A 132 -10.09 -10.03 30.88
C PRO A 132 -9.37 -11.31 31.32
N LEU A 133 -10.03 -12.47 31.23
CA LEU A 133 -9.42 -13.76 31.52
C LEU A 133 -8.38 -14.12 30.44
N ILE A 134 -8.72 -13.92 29.17
CA ILE A 134 -7.83 -14.18 28.04
C ILE A 134 -6.59 -13.28 28.08
N CYS A 135 -6.73 -12.00 28.45
CA CYS A 135 -5.60 -11.10 28.62
C CYS A 135 -4.61 -11.60 29.68
N ARG A 136 -5.10 -12.08 30.83
CA ARG A 136 -4.22 -12.65 31.87
C ARG A 136 -3.42 -13.84 31.35
N TRP A 137 -4.03 -14.72 30.56
CA TRP A 137 -3.32 -15.85 29.95
C TRP A 137 -2.28 -15.41 28.92
N LEU A 138 -2.62 -14.41 28.10
CA LEU A 138 -1.70 -13.86 27.11
C LEU A 138 -0.51 -13.13 27.73
N GLU A 139 -0.71 -12.49 28.89
CA GLU A 139 0.34 -11.84 29.67
C GLU A 139 1.25 -12.85 30.38
N SER A 140 0.69 -13.95 30.91
CA SER A 140 1.49 -14.99 31.55
C SER A 140 2.23 -15.89 30.57
N GLU A 141 1.67 -16.11 29.38
CA GLU A 141 2.12 -17.12 28.42
C GLU A 141 2.02 -16.59 26.98
N THR A 142 2.94 -15.71 26.60
CA THR A 142 2.94 -14.99 25.31
C THR A 142 3.02 -15.91 24.09
N ASP A 143 3.61 -17.09 24.25
CA ASP A 143 3.90 -18.04 23.17
C ASP A 143 2.72 -18.94 22.80
N ARG A 144 1.64 -18.95 23.60
CA ARG A 144 0.49 -19.80 23.34
C ARG A 144 -0.24 -19.43 22.06
N THR A 145 -0.73 -20.44 21.35
CA THR A 145 -1.47 -20.22 20.11
C THR A 145 -2.91 -19.82 20.44
N ALA A 146 -3.50 -18.92 19.64
CA ALA A 146 -4.91 -18.51 19.77
C ALA A 146 -5.89 -19.70 19.80
N LYS A 147 -5.56 -20.80 19.12
CA LYS A 147 -6.34 -22.05 19.11
C LYS A 147 -6.30 -22.76 20.47
N GLU A 148 -5.16 -22.77 21.15
CA GLU A 148 -5.01 -23.40 22.46
C GLU A 148 -5.76 -22.60 23.53
N ILE A 149 -5.69 -21.27 23.45
CA ILE A 149 -6.50 -20.37 24.28
C ILE A 149 -8.00 -20.61 24.05
N PHE A 150 -8.41 -20.79 22.79
CA PHE A 150 -9.80 -21.10 22.47
C PHE A 150 -10.26 -22.45 23.03
N GLN A 151 -9.46 -23.50 22.88
CA GLN A 151 -9.76 -24.82 23.42
C GLN A 151 -9.85 -24.82 24.95
N ARG A 152 -8.96 -24.08 25.61
CA ARG A 152 -9.01 -23.86 27.05
C ARG A 152 -10.29 -23.14 27.46
N LEU A 153 -10.68 -22.10 26.72
CA LEU A 153 -11.90 -21.35 26.96
C LEU A 153 -13.15 -22.25 26.82
N GLN A 154 -13.20 -23.11 25.80
CA GLN A 154 -14.29 -24.08 25.64
C GLN A 154 -14.33 -25.15 26.74
N ALA A 155 -13.18 -25.53 27.31
CA ALA A 155 -13.11 -26.47 28.42
C ALA A 155 -13.57 -25.85 29.74
N GLU A 156 -13.25 -24.57 29.99
CA GLU A 156 -13.67 -23.84 31.19
C GLU A 156 -15.14 -23.39 31.13
N GLN A 157 -15.68 -23.14 29.93
CA GLN A 157 -17.08 -22.75 29.69
C GLN A 157 -17.72 -23.56 28.55
N PRO A 158 -18.16 -24.81 28.83
CA PRO A 158 -18.77 -25.66 27.83
C PRO A 158 -20.09 -25.06 27.30
N GLY A 159 -20.22 -24.94 25.99
CA GLY A 159 -21.46 -24.52 25.31
C GLY A 159 -21.63 -23.02 25.06
N GLU A 160 -20.75 -22.17 25.59
CA GLU A 160 -20.84 -20.71 25.42
C GLU A 160 -20.18 -20.24 24.10
N PHE A 161 -19.16 -20.96 23.61
CA PHE A 161 -18.39 -20.59 22.42
C PHE A 161 -18.41 -21.68 21.33
N PRO A 162 -19.17 -21.49 20.23
CA PRO A 162 -19.15 -22.37 19.06
C PRO A 162 -17.82 -22.34 18.29
N ASP A 163 -17.42 -23.47 17.69
CA ASP A 163 -16.18 -23.62 16.91
C ASP A 163 -16.03 -22.62 15.74
N GLY A 164 -17.14 -22.09 15.23
CA GLY A 164 -17.15 -21.07 14.18
C GLY A 164 -16.53 -19.73 14.58
N GLN A 165 -16.24 -19.50 15.87
CA GLN A 165 -15.76 -18.21 16.40
C GLN A 165 -14.23 -18.13 16.55
N VAL A 166 -13.48 -19.18 16.20
CA VAL A 166 -12.00 -19.21 16.28
C VAL A 166 -11.35 -18.04 15.53
N ARG A 167 -11.85 -17.72 14.32
CA ARG A 167 -11.31 -16.60 13.53
C ARG A 167 -11.51 -15.24 14.19
N THR A 168 -12.61 -15.07 14.91
CA THR A 168 -12.91 -13.84 15.66
C THR A 168 -11.92 -13.67 16.81
N LEU A 169 -11.65 -14.74 17.57
CA LEU A 169 -10.66 -14.70 18.66
C LEU A 169 -9.23 -14.51 18.12
N GLN A 170 -8.85 -15.22 17.05
CA GLN A 170 -7.53 -15.06 16.41
C GLN A 170 -7.27 -13.62 15.99
N ARG A 171 -8.26 -12.97 15.36
CA ARG A 171 -8.16 -11.56 14.97
C ARG A 171 -7.98 -10.65 16.19
N ARG A 172 -8.76 -10.86 17.25
CA ARG A 172 -8.69 -10.06 18.48
C ARG A 172 -7.34 -10.22 19.19
N ILE A 173 -6.79 -11.44 19.24
CA ILE A 173 -5.45 -11.72 19.76
C ILE A 173 -4.37 -11.09 18.88
N GLN A 174 -4.52 -11.11 17.55
CA GLN A 174 -3.58 -10.46 16.65
C GLN A 174 -3.56 -8.93 16.84
N GLU A 175 -4.73 -8.31 17.00
CA GLU A 175 -4.87 -6.88 17.32
C GLU A 175 -4.20 -6.56 18.67
N TRP A 176 -4.41 -7.40 19.69
CA TRP A 176 -3.73 -7.27 20.98
C TRP A 176 -2.21 -7.42 20.87
N ARG A 177 -1.70 -8.48 20.21
CA ARG A 177 -0.26 -8.71 19.99
C ARG A 177 0.39 -7.56 19.23
N THR A 178 -0.29 -7.02 18.23
CA THR A 178 0.19 -5.85 17.48
C THR A 178 0.28 -4.62 18.38
N THR A 179 -0.71 -4.43 19.25
CA THR A 179 -0.73 -3.32 20.22
C THR A 179 0.35 -3.47 21.28
N GLN A 180 0.56 -4.68 21.82
CA GLN A 180 1.63 -4.96 22.77
C GLN A 180 3.02 -4.86 22.13
N ALA A 181 3.22 -5.40 20.92
CA ALA A 181 4.48 -5.26 20.19
C ALA A 181 4.78 -3.79 19.91
N ARG A 182 3.78 -3.00 19.48
CA ARG A 182 3.93 -1.54 19.36
C ARG A 182 4.29 -0.90 20.69
N ARG A 183 3.65 -1.29 21.78
CA ARG A 183 3.98 -0.79 23.13
C ARG A 183 5.42 -1.11 23.49
N LEU A 184 5.88 -2.36 23.36
CA LEU A 184 7.25 -2.77 23.69
C LEU A 184 8.30 -2.11 22.80
N ILE A 185 8.04 -1.98 21.50
CA ILE A 185 8.95 -1.33 20.54
C ILE A 185 9.02 0.18 20.80
N LEU A 186 7.90 0.81 21.16
CA LEU A 186 7.83 2.25 21.46
C LEU A 186 8.18 2.56 22.92
N ALA A 187 8.22 1.56 23.79
CA ALA A 187 8.52 1.68 25.21
C ALA A 187 9.32 0.46 25.69
N GLU A 188 10.65 0.55 25.69
CA GLU A 188 11.55 -0.13 26.65
C GLU A 188 12.89 0.62 26.72
N PRO A 189 13.66 0.56 27.84
CA PRO A 189 13.27 0.52 29.25
C PRO A 189 14.03 1.60 30.08
N ASP A 190 13.36 2.29 31.01
CA ASP A 190 14.06 2.97 32.11
C ASP A 190 13.21 2.83 33.38
N ALA A 191 13.58 1.85 34.21
CA ALA A 191 13.57 1.90 35.68
C ALA A 191 13.73 0.49 36.26
N VAL A 192 14.91 -0.12 36.08
CA VAL A 192 15.46 -0.97 37.14
C VAL A 192 16.22 -0.04 38.07
N GLY A 193 15.63 0.22 39.23
CA GLY A 193 16.22 1.00 40.31
C GLY A 193 15.56 0.57 41.61
N VAL A 194 15.96 -0.60 42.09
CA VAL A 194 15.73 -1.01 43.48
C VAL A 194 16.55 -0.06 44.35
N ASP A 195 15.88 0.73 45.19
CA ASP A 195 16.37 1.06 46.54
C ASP A 195 15.24 1.68 47.37
N THR A 196 14.72 0.87 48.30
CA THR A 196 14.34 1.33 49.65
C THR A 196 15.27 0.57 50.59
N PRO A 197 15.71 1.11 51.74
CA PRO A 197 15.01 2.11 52.56
C PRO A 197 15.91 3.19 53.20
N ASN A 198 15.34 4.28 53.73
CA ASN A 198 15.79 4.77 55.04
C ASN A 198 14.75 5.61 55.78
N VAL A 199 14.61 5.30 57.05
CA VAL A 199 13.77 5.91 58.08
C VAL A 199 14.48 7.14 58.66
N ALA A 200 13.80 8.27 58.81
CA ALA A 200 13.77 9.07 60.05
C ALA A 200 13.02 10.42 59.92
N VAL A 201 11.92 10.51 60.68
CA VAL A 201 11.54 11.56 61.66
C VAL A 201 11.68 13.05 61.31
N ALA A 202 10.56 13.79 61.32
CA ALA A 202 10.28 14.89 62.27
C ALA A 202 8.97 15.63 61.88
N THR A 203 7.87 15.47 62.61
CA THR A 203 7.35 16.32 63.72
C THR A 203 6.86 17.73 63.36
N TRP A 204 5.56 17.92 63.60
CA TRP A 204 4.74 19.13 63.82
C TRP A 204 4.53 20.10 62.67
#